data_AF-H1BE50-F1
#
_entry.id   AF-H1BE50-F1
#
_cell.length_a   1.000
_cell.length_b   1.000
_cell.length_c   1.000
_cell.angle_alpha   90.00
_cell.angle_beta   90.00
_cell.angle_gamma   90.00
#
_symmetry.space_group_name_H-M   'P 1'
#
loop_
_entity.id
_entity.type
_entity.pdbx_description
1 polymer ?
#
loop_
_entity_poly.entity_id
_entity_poly.type
_entity_poly.pdbx_seq_one_letter_code
_entity_poly.pdbx_strand_id
1 'polypeptide(L)'
;MNKKQLEMIRFLSIHNRPMSGKELANALKVTPRSIKNYVHEINGLYGKSIIASSRNGYELHTNTVSSLLAALDDQKIPQTQEERSFYIIKQLMLHHHSGLNVFDLSDMLCVSYSTVKTVIYKMNKIFSAYHVAFPVKMTVSICREVRRINAD
;
A
#
# COMPACT_ATOMS: atom_id res chain seq x y z
N MET A 1 -10.20 15.82 3.49
CA MET A 1 -9.69 15.34 2.18
C MET A 1 -10.60 14.24 1.65
N ASN A 2 -10.99 14.30 0.38
CA ASN A 2 -11.90 13.33 -0.24
C ASN A 2 -11.16 12.17 -0.94
N LYS A 3 -11.90 11.12 -1.33
CA LYS A 3 -11.31 9.92 -1.96
C LYS A 3 -10.59 10.24 -3.29
N LYS A 4 -11.16 11.15 -4.11
CA LYS A 4 -10.57 11.52 -5.41
C LYS A 4 -9.30 12.36 -5.28
N GLN A 5 -9.22 13.20 -4.27
CA GLN A 5 -8.01 13.95 -3.91
C GLN A 5 -6.90 13.00 -3.46
N LEU A 6 -7.24 11.98 -2.67
CA LEU A 6 -6.28 10.96 -2.27
C LEU A 6 -5.80 10.12 -3.47
N GLU A 7 -6.71 9.70 -4.36
CA GLU A 7 -6.35 9.04 -5.62
C GLU A 7 -5.40 9.92 -6.47
N MET A 8 -5.64 11.23 -6.53
CA MET A 8 -4.78 12.17 -7.26
C MET A 8 -3.37 12.23 -6.68
N ILE A 9 -3.24 12.35 -5.35
CA ILE A 9 -1.94 12.38 -4.67
C ILE A 9 -1.20 11.07 -4.90
N ARG A 10 -1.86 9.91 -4.77
CA ARG A 10 -1.24 8.60 -5.06
C ARG A 10 -0.76 8.51 -6.50
N PHE A 11 -1.58 8.93 -7.45
CA PHE A 11 -1.26 8.86 -8.88
C PHE A 11 -0.03 9.71 -9.22
N LEU A 12 0.02 10.95 -8.73
CA LEU A 12 1.20 11.80 -8.90
C LEU A 12 2.45 11.20 -8.21
N SER A 13 2.27 10.58 -7.04
CA SER A 13 3.39 10.01 -6.27
C SER A 13 4.00 8.78 -6.95
N ILE A 14 3.19 7.95 -7.60
CA ILE A 14 3.65 6.76 -8.33
C ILE A 14 4.45 7.16 -9.57
N HIS A 15 4.00 8.19 -10.29
CA HIS A 15 4.63 8.59 -11.54
C HIS A 15 5.88 9.45 -11.37
N ASN A 16 5.99 10.18 -10.24
CA ASN A 16 7.16 11.00 -9.88
C ASN A 16 7.67 11.89 -11.04
N ARG A 17 6.73 12.47 -11.79
CA ARG A 17 6.96 13.41 -12.91
C ARG A 17 5.78 14.36 -13.04
N PRO A 18 5.92 15.50 -13.75
CA PRO A 18 4.79 16.34 -14.13
C PRO A 18 3.76 15.57 -14.97
N MET A 19 2.49 15.67 -14.59
CA MET A 19 1.34 15.09 -15.27
C MET A 19 0.38 16.18 -15.74
N SER A 20 -0.02 16.16 -17.01
CA SER A 20 -0.97 17.13 -17.53
C SER A 20 -2.35 16.99 -16.86
N GLY A 21 -3.13 18.08 -16.85
CA GLY A 21 -4.50 18.05 -16.34
C GLY A 21 -5.41 17.08 -17.10
N LYS A 22 -5.11 16.82 -18.39
CA LYS A 22 -5.87 15.86 -19.21
C LYS A 22 -5.53 14.42 -18.83
N GLU A 23 -4.25 14.09 -18.61
CA GLU A 23 -3.83 12.78 -18.13
C GLU A 23 -4.48 12.47 -16.77
N LEU A 24 -4.43 13.41 -15.83
CA LEU A 24 -5.07 13.25 -14.52
C LEU A 24 -6.59 13.12 -14.60
N ALA A 25 -7.25 13.97 -15.41
CA ALA A 25 -8.69 13.90 -15.60
C ALA A 25 -9.12 12.52 -16.13
N ASN A 26 -8.40 12.00 -17.12
CA ASN A 26 -8.66 10.69 -17.69
C ASN A 26 -8.42 9.56 -16.69
N ALA A 27 -7.29 9.58 -15.98
CA ALA A 27 -6.93 8.56 -15.00
C ALA A 27 -7.94 8.50 -13.83
N LEU A 28 -8.37 9.66 -13.34
CA LEU A 28 -9.29 9.75 -12.21
C LEU A 28 -10.77 9.68 -12.62
N LYS A 29 -11.08 9.65 -13.92
CA LYS A 29 -12.44 9.72 -14.49
C LYS A 29 -13.21 10.96 -14.01
N VAL A 30 -12.57 12.12 -14.09
CA VAL A 30 -13.13 13.42 -13.70
C VAL A 30 -12.86 14.47 -14.78
N THR A 31 -13.38 15.69 -14.62
CA THR A 31 -13.12 16.78 -15.57
C THR A 31 -11.80 17.50 -15.27
N PRO A 32 -11.16 18.15 -16.26
CA PRO A 32 -10.00 19.01 -16.02
C PRO A 32 -10.27 20.16 -15.03
N ARG A 33 -11.53 20.64 -14.96
CA ARG A 33 -11.97 21.60 -13.94
C ARG A 33 -11.88 21.02 -12.54
N SER A 34 -12.25 19.75 -12.37
CA SER A 34 -12.15 19.04 -11.09
C SER A 34 -10.69 18.91 -10.64
N ILE A 35 -9.76 18.64 -11.57
CA ILE A 35 -8.33 18.57 -11.26
C ILE A 35 -7.83 19.90 -10.68
N LYS A 36 -8.18 21.03 -11.30
CA LYS A 36 -7.82 22.37 -10.77
C LYS A 36 -8.39 22.59 -9.37
N ASN A 37 -9.66 22.26 -9.14
CA ASN A 37 -10.29 22.37 -7.83
C ASN A 37 -9.59 21.48 -6.79
N TYR A 38 -9.26 20.24 -7.14
CA TYR A 38 -8.55 19.33 -6.25
C TYR A 38 -7.19 19.89 -5.84
N VAL A 39 -6.41 20.42 -6.78
CA VAL A 39 -5.12 21.05 -6.47
C VAL A 39 -5.29 22.22 -5.51
N HIS A 40 -6.27 23.09 -5.76
CA HIS A 40 -6.56 24.22 -4.88
C HIS A 40 -6.96 23.77 -3.47
N GLU A 41 -7.90 22.83 -3.36
CA GLU A 41 -8.35 22.29 -2.07
C GLU A 41 -7.23 21.57 -1.32
N ILE A 42 -6.44 20.75 -2.03
CA ILE A 42 -5.30 20.03 -1.45
C ILE A 42 -4.26 21.02 -0.92
N ASN A 43 -3.82 21.99 -1.72
CA ASN A 43 -2.84 22.99 -1.27
C ASN A 43 -3.39 23.85 -0.12
N GLY A 44 -4.69 24.15 -0.13
CA GLY A 44 -5.38 24.85 0.96
C GLY A 44 -5.39 24.06 2.28
N LEU A 45 -5.63 22.75 2.23
CA LEU A 45 -5.64 21.88 3.41
C LEU A 45 -4.31 21.86 4.16
N TYR A 46 -3.18 21.97 3.45
CA TYR A 46 -1.85 21.93 4.07
C TYR A 46 -1.25 23.32 4.31
N GLY A 47 -1.95 24.40 3.94
CA GLY A 47 -1.43 25.77 4.05
C GLY A 47 -0.15 26.02 3.23
N LYS A 48 0.17 25.15 2.28
CA LYS A 48 1.35 25.23 1.41
C LYS A 48 1.12 24.54 0.08
N SER A 49 1.85 24.96 -0.95
CA SER A 49 1.81 24.31 -2.27
C SER A 49 2.49 22.96 -2.20
N ILE A 50 1.73 21.88 -1.99
CA ILE A 50 2.26 20.50 -2.06
C ILE A 50 2.17 19.91 -3.46
N ILE A 51 1.24 20.42 -4.28
CA ILE A 51 1.15 20.12 -5.71
C ILE A 51 1.50 21.40 -6.47
N ALA A 52 2.64 21.38 -7.16
CA ALA A 52 3.03 22.43 -8.10
C ALA A 52 2.14 22.37 -9.34
N SER A 53 1.74 23.53 -9.84
CA SER A 53 1.05 23.67 -11.13
C SER A 53 1.94 24.50 -12.06
N SER A 54 2.38 23.90 -13.16
CA SER A 54 3.24 24.55 -14.15
C SER A 54 2.73 24.32 -15.58
N ARG A 55 3.42 24.89 -16.58
CA ARG A 55 3.16 24.61 -18.00
C ARG A 55 3.35 23.13 -18.36
N ASN A 56 4.19 22.42 -17.61
CA ASN A 56 4.47 21.00 -17.79
C ASN A 56 3.44 20.10 -17.09
N GLY A 57 2.47 20.68 -16.39
CA GLY A 57 1.43 19.95 -15.67
C GLY A 57 1.57 20.09 -14.15
N TYR A 58 1.06 19.08 -13.45
CA TYR A 58 0.99 19.00 -12.00
C TYR A 58 1.99 17.99 -11.46
N GLU A 59 2.68 18.35 -10.38
CA GLU A 59 3.75 17.54 -9.78
C GLU A 59 3.73 17.68 -8.25
N LEU A 60 4.09 16.61 -7.54
CA LEU A 60 4.19 16.63 -6.08
C LEU A 60 5.56 17.11 -5.61
N HIS A 61 5.58 17.93 -4.56
CA HIS A 61 6.78 18.21 -3.80
C HIS A 61 7.11 17.02 -2.88
N THR A 62 8.05 16.20 -3.33
CA THR A 62 8.40 14.87 -2.80
C THR A 62 8.68 14.79 -1.29
N ASN A 63 9.24 15.84 -0.67
CA ASN A 63 9.66 15.77 0.72
C ASN A 63 8.53 15.79 1.78
N THR A 64 7.32 16.25 1.45
CA THR A 64 6.20 16.27 2.43
C THR A 64 5.19 15.15 2.21
N VAL A 65 5.18 14.54 1.03
CA VAL A 65 4.06 13.70 0.61
C VAL A 65 4.24 12.25 1.07
N SER A 66 5.48 11.78 1.21
CA SER A 66 5.75 10.43 1.71
C SER A 66 5.27 10.22 3.14
N SER A 67 5.46 11.20 4.04
CA SER A 67 4.95 11.14 5.41
C SER A 67 3.42 11.24 5.46
N LEU A 68 2.83 12.03 4.57
CA LEU A 68 1.37 12.15 4.45
C LEU A 68 0.72 10.85 3.96
N LEU A 69 1.25 10.25 2.89
CA LEU A 69 0.74 8.99 2.35
C LEU A 69 0.91 7.86 3.35
N ALA A 70 2.05 7.80 4.04
CA ALA A 70 2.28 6.84 5.12
C ALA A 70 1.26 7.02 6.26
N ALA A 71 1.01 8.25 6.71
CA ALA A 71 0.02 8.53 7.75
C ALA A 71 -1.42 8.19 7.33
N LEU A 72 -1.75 8.31 6.04
CA LEU A 72 -3.08 7.97 5.52
C LEU A 72 -3.26 6.47 5.28
N ASP A 73 -2.18 5.76 4.96
CA ASP A 73 -2.17 4.30 4.83
C ASP A 73 -2.12 3.59 6.20
N ASP A 74 -1.40 4.13 7.18
CA ASP A 74 -1.32 3.54 8.53
C ASP A 74 -2.64 3.62 9.30
N GLN A 75 -3.58 4.50 8.91
CA GLN A 75 -4.88 4.65 9.56
C GLN A 75 -5.97 3.72 9.01
N LYS A 76 -5.66 2.86 8.04
CA LYS A 76 -6.67 2.01 7.40
C LYS A 76 -6.40 0.53 7.68
N ILE A 77 -7.29 -0.09 8.45
CA ILE A 77 -7.32 -1.55 8.64
C ILE A 77 -7.42 -2.21 7.25
N PRO A 78 -6.52 -3.15 6.89
CA PRO A 78 -6.55 -3.84 5.61
C PRO A 78 -7.89 -4.52 5.32
N GLN A 79 -8.54 -4.15 4.21
CA GLN A 79 -9.87 -4.63 3.85
C GLN A 79 -9.82 -5.72 2.78
N THR A 80 -8.86 -5.65 1.86
CA THR A 80 -8.72 -6.62 0.76
C THR A 80 -7.73 -7.74 1.08
N GLN A 81 -7.79 -8.82 0.31
CA GLN A 81 -6.83 -9.92 0.40
C GLN A 81 -5.38 -9.45 0.14
N GLU A 82 -5.20 -8.56 -0.82
CA GLU A 82 -3.91 -8.01 -1.20
C GLU A 82 -3.36 -7.09 -0.12
N GLU A 83 -4.17 -6.15 0.39
CA GLU A 83 -3.80 -5.26 1.50
C GLU A 83 -3.40 -6.06 2.74
N ARG A 84 -4.15 -7.12 3.08
CA ARG A 84 -3.81 -8.01 4.20
C ARG A 84 -2.48 -8.73 3.98
N SER A 85 -2.24 -9.21 2.76
CA SER A 85 -0.98 -9.90 2.43
C SER A 85 0.21 -8.95 2.53
N PHE A 86 0.06 -7.73 2.02
CA PHE A 86 1.07 -6.67 2.12
C PHE A 86 1.36 -6.28 3.58
N TYR A 87 0.31 -6.12 4.40
CA TYR A 87 0.46 -5.83 5.81
C TYR A 87 1.24 -6.93 6.55
N ILE A 88 0.92 -8.20 6.31
CA ILE A 88 1.63 -9.34 6.92
C ILE A 88 3.12 -9.30 6.53
N ILE A 89 3.43 -9.04 5.25
CA ILE A 89 4.82 -8.93 4.79
C ILE A 89 5.52 -7.76 5.48
N LYS A 90 4.89 -6.58 5.55
CA LYS A 90 5.43 -5.39 6.24
C LYS A 90 5.77 -5.74 7.70
N GLN A 91 4.84 -6.36 8.41
CA GLN A 91 5.04 -6.75 9.81
C GLN A 91 6.15 -7.81 9.96
N LEU A 92 6.25 -8.79 9.05
CA LEU A 92 7.32 -9.78 9.06
C LEU A 92 8.69 -9.16 8.82
N MET A 93 8.79 -8.12 8.00
CA MET A 93 10.05 -7.39 7.78
C MET A 93 10.45 -6.59 9.02
N LEU A 94 9.49 -5.93 9.66
CA LEU A 94 9.73 -5.15 10.89
C LEU A 94 10.09 -6.05 12.09
N HIS A 95 9.50 -7.24 12.17
CA HIS A 95 9.65 -8.19 13.29
C HIS A 95 10.35 -9.50 12.88
N HIS A 96 11.32 -9.42 11.96
CA HIS A 96 11.94 -10.58 11.31
C HIS A 96 12.65 -11.55 12.27
N HIS A 97 13.08 -11.11 13.45
CA HIS A 97 13.76 -11.96 14.44
C HIS A 97 12.81 -12.80 15.31
N SER A 98 11.60 -12.31 15.59
CA SER A 98 10.65 -12.96 16.49
C SER A 98 9.53 -13.72 15.77
N GLY A 99 9.32 -13.43 14.48
CA GLY A 99 8.08 -13.78 13.80
C GLY A 99 6.89 -13.01 14.37
N LEU A 100 5.70 -13.32 13.87
CA LEU A 100 4.44 -12.68 14.28
C LEU A 100 3.51 -13.70 14.91
N ASN A 101 2.99 -13.44 16.11
CA ASN A 101 1.94 -14.28 16.68
C ASN A 101 0.67 -14.18 15.81
N VAL A 102 0.06 -15.33 15.48
CA VAL A 102 -1.10 -15.36 14.57
C VAL A 102 -2.35 -14.77 15.23
N PHE A 103 -2.49 -14.85 16.55
CA PHE A 103 -3.61 -14.26 17.27
C PHE A 103 -3.50 -12.73 17.33
N ASP A 104 -2.31 -12.21 17.65
CA ASP A 104 -2.06 -10.77 17.59
C ASP A 104 -2.29 -10.23 16.18
N LEU A 105 -1.88 -10.99 15.15
CA LEU A 105 -2.11 -10.65 13.75
C LEU A 105 -3.61 -10.66 13.38
N SER A 106 -4.39 -11.57 13.95
CA SER A 106 -5.85 -11.60 13.82
C SER A 106 -6.49 -10.34 14.41
N ASP A 107 -6.05 -9.93 15.59
CA ASP A 107 -6.55 -8.73 16.26
C ASP A 107 -6.20 -7.45 15.47
N MET A 108 -4.93 -7.34 15.04
CA MET A 108 -4.45 -6.21 14.23
C MET A 108 -5.18 -6.08 12.88
N LEU A 109 -5.50 -7.20 12.25
CA LEU A 109 -6.25 -7.22 10.99
C LEU A 109 -7.77 -7.18 11.18
N CYS A 110 -8.25 -7.25 12.43
CA CYS A 110 -9.65 -7.36 12.80
C CYS A 110 -10.38 -8.49 12.04
N VAL A 111 -9.73 -9.66 11.95
CA VAL A 111 -10.27 -10.84 11.27
C VAL A 111 -10.07 -12.11 12.09
N SER A 112 -10.88 -13.13 11.82
CA SER A 112 -10.73 -14.42 12.47
C SER A 112 -9.39 -15.10 12.14
N TYR A 113 -8.94 -15.97 13.04
CA TYR A 113 -7.77 -16.82 12.84
C TYR A 113 -7.83 -17.66 11.55
N SER A 114 -9.00 -18.16 11.19
CA SER A 114 -9.18 -18.91 9.93
C SER A 114 -8.98 -18.02 8.70
N THR A 115 -9.44 -16.76 8.75
CA THR A 115 -9.20 -15.77 7.69
C THR A 115 -7.70 -15.49 7.52
N VAL A 116 -6.96 -15.30 8.61
CA VAL A 116 -5.49 -15.11 8.54
C VAL A 116 -4.80 -16.32 7.91
N LYS A 117 -5.20 -17.54 8.29
CA LYS A 117 -4.68 -18.76 7.64
C LYS A 117 -5.02 -18.83 6.15
N THR A 118 -6.22 -18.44 5.74
CA THR A 118 -6.58 -18.37 4.31
C THR A 118 -5.71 -17.34 3.58
N VAL A 119 -5.41 -16.21 4.21
CA VAL A 119 -4.54 -15.19 3.61
C VAL A 119 -3.14 -15.75 3.38
N ILE A 120 -2.55 -16.36 4.41
CA ILE A 120 -1.19 -16.90 4.33
C ILE A 120 -1.11 -18.10 3.36
N TYR A 121 -2.15 -18.93 3.30
CA TYR A 121 -2.23 -20.00 2.30
C TYR A 121 -2.17 -19.45 0.86
N LYS A 122 -2.90 -18.37 0.57
CA LYS A 122 -2.85 -17.71 -0.74
C LYS A 122 -1.49 -17.06 -0.99
N MET A 123 -0.87 -16.45 0.03
CA MET A 123 0.49 -15.93 -0.06
C MET A 123 1.47 -17.05 -0.46
N ASN A 124 1.46 -18.20 0.23
CA ASN A 124 2.33 -19.32 -0.11
C ASN A 124 2.16 -19.80 -1.55
N LYS A 125 0.93 -19.83 -2.08
CA LYS A 125 0.72 -20.12 -3.51
C LYS A 125 1.43 -19.13 -4.43
N ILE A 126 1.24 -17.83 -4.19
CA ILE A 126 1.83 -16.76 -5.02
C ILE A 126 3.36 -16.76 -4.92
N PHE A 127 3.89 -16.90 -3.70
CA PHE A 127 5.31 -16.73 -3.42
C PHE A 127 6.16 -18.00 -3.62
N SER A 128 5.52 -19.16 -3.81
CA SER A 128 6.21 -20.42 -4.16
C SER A 128 7.08 -20.30 -5.42
N ALA A 129 6.65 -19.52 -6.42
CA ALA A 129 7.42 -19.25 -7.63
C ALA A 129 8.76 -18.54 -7.36
N TYR A 130 8.87 -17.87 -6.22
CA TYR A 130 10.07 -17.15 -5.78
C TYR A 130 10.82 -17.91 -4.68
N HIS A 131 10.44 -19.16 -4.38
CA HIS A 131 10.99 -19.95 -3.29
C HIS A 131 10.89 -19.26 -1.92
N VAL A 132 9.78 -18.55 -1.69
CA VAL A 132 9.48 -17.88 -0.42
C VAL A 132 8.25 -18.52 0.20
N ALA A 133 8.38 -18.89 1.47
CA ALA A 133 7.30 -19.48 2.24
C ALA A 133 7.07 -18.74 3.57
N PHE A 134 5.80 -18.75 3.97
CA PHE A 134 5.26 -18.17 5.19
C PHE A 134 4.67 -19.32 6.04
N PRO A 135 5.51 -20.12 6.72
CA PRO A 135 5.04 -21.20 7.58
C PRO A 135 4.21 -20.64 8.75
N VAL A 136 3.07 -21.28 9.02
CA VAL A 136 2.17 -20.92 10.12
C VAL A 136 2.13 -22.04 11.14
N LYS A 137 2.61 -21.77 12.35
CA LYS A 137 2.37 -22.61 13.52
C LYS A 137 1.55 -21.80 14.54
N MET A 138 2.22 -21.31 15.58
CA MET A 138 1.71 -20.31 16.53
C MET A 138 2.17 -18.90 16.16
N THR A 139 3.30 -18.83 15.45
CA THR A 139 3.82 -17.63 14.81
C THR A 139 3.93 -17.82 13.29
N VAL A 140 3.91 -16.71 12.57
CA VAL A 140 4.24 -16.59 11.15
C VAL A 140 5.69 -16.10 11.05
N SER A 141 6.47 -16.74 10.20
CA SER A 141 7.83 -16.31 9.86
C SER A 141 7.98 -16.25 8.34
N ILE A 142 9.03 -15.62 7.84
CA ILE A 142 9.42 -15.67 6.42
C ILE A 142 10.67 -16.52 6.28
N CYS A 143 10.66 -17.50 5.38
CA CYS A 143 11.80 -18.37 5.13
C CYS A 143 11.96 -18.65 3.64
N ARG A 144 13.21 -18.91 3.23
CA ARG A 144 13.49 -19.45 1.90
C ARG A 144 13.08 -20.91 1.87
N GLU A 145 12.26 -21.28 0.90
CA GLU A 145 11.81 -22.65 0.73
C GLU A 145 12.96 -23.49 0.17
N VAL A 146 13.58 -24.28 1.05
CA VAL A 146 14.55 -25.29 0.64
C VAL A 146 13.74 -26.48 0.14
N ARG A 147 13.65 -26.65 -1.20
CA ARG A 147 13.20 -27.92 -1.75
C ARG A 147 14.11 -28.99 -1.14
N ARG A 148 13.57 -29.87 -0.29
CA ARG A 148 14.15 -31.20 -0.16
C ARG A 148 14.04 -31.81 -1.55
N ILE A 149 15.17 -31.90 -2.24
CA ILE A 149 15.32 -32.85 -3.34
C ILE A 149 15.17 -34.20 -2.64
N ASN A 150 13.96 -34.76 -2.65
CA ASN A 150 13.79 -36.16 -2.32
C ASN A 150 14.51 -36.92 -3.44
N ALA A 151 15.70 -37.41 -3.15
CA ALA A 151 16.18 -38.65 -3.73
C ALA A 151 15.35 -39.76 -3.07
N ASP A 152 14.50 -40.40 -3.87
CA ASP A 152 14.17 -41.83 -3.87
C ASP A 152 13.25 -42.10 -5.06
#